data_AF-A0A7V0J3F1-F1
#
_entry.id   AF-A0A7V0J3F1-F1
#
_cell.length_a   1.000
_cell.length_b   1.000
_cell.length_c   1.000
_cell.angle_alpha   90.00
_cell.angle_beta   90.00
_cell.angle_gamma   90.00
#
_symmetry.space_group_name_H-M   'P 1'
#
loop_
_entity.id
_entity.type
_entity.pdbx_description
1 polymer ?
#
loop_
_entity_poly.entity_id
_entity_poly.type
_entity_poly.pdbx_seq_one_letter_code
_entity_poly.pdbx_strand_id
1 'polypeptide(L)'
;MELDRSVLARIDRRLLSGLGGDETWRMVRVPTTPAMWATWRRYCEAAGVSMGRAIAMLINHELAGVVDNTDREDAPVFATRAHEELAKWEAEIARREQTLEAGEDRLRAWDRRLRRRERDLDARERQAELAAALSARSEQPRGKVGRNEPCPCGSGRKYKRCHGLTGQQAYRRR
;
A
#
# COMPACT_ATOMS: atom_id res chain seq x y z
N MET A 1 34.12 46.90 27.61
CA MET A 1 34.60 45.57 28.04
C MET A 1 35.09 44.81 26.82
N GLU A 2 36.40 44.82 26.56
CA GLU A 2 36.98 43.89 25.59
C GLU A 2 37.06 42.52 26.25
N LEU A 3 36.07 41.66 25.96
CA LEU A 3 36.17 40.27 26.34
C LEU A 3 37.26 39.63 25.48
N ASP A 4 38.32 39.16 26.12
CA ASP A 4 39.42 38.46 25.47
C ASP A 4 38.88 37.31 24.61
N ARG A 5 39.27 37.29 23.33
CA ARG A 5 38.87 36.26 22.36
C ARG A 5 39.23 34.85 22.84
N SER A 6 40.28 34.72 23.65
CA SER A 6 40.68 33.45 24.26
C SER A 6 39.68 32.97 25.31
N VAL A 7 39.05 33.90 26.03
CA VAL A 7 38.02 33.63 27.03
C VAL A 7 36.71 33.24 26.34
N LEU A 8 36.32 33.98 25.31
CA LEU A 8 35.13 33.65 24.49
C LEU A 8 35.26 32.26 23.85
N ALA A 9 36.41 31.95 23.25
CA ALA A 9 36.67 30.63 22.66
C ALA A 9 36.62 29.48 23.69
N ARG A 10 36.98 29.76 24.94
CA ARG A 10 36.94 28.78 26.04
C ARG A 10 35.53 28.58 26.58
N ILE A 11 34.75 29.66 26.67
CA ILE A 11 33.33 29.62 27.02
C ILE A 11 32.56 28.85 25.95
N ASP A 12 32.78 29.14 24.67
CA ASP A 12 32.19 28.40 23.54
C ASP A 12 32.55 26.93 23.62
N ARG A 13 33.84 26.57 23.77
CA ARG A 13 34.26 25.17 23.83
C ARG A 13 33.63 24.41 25.01
N ARG A 14 33.41 25.09 26.14
CA ARG A 14 32.78 24.51 27.35
C ARG A 14 31.26 24.37 27.23
N LEU A 15 30.60 25.34 26.61
CA LEU A 15 29.17 25.24 26.25
C LEU A 15 28.96 24.12 25.22
N LEU A 16 29.84 24.02 24.22
CA LEU A 16 29.77 23.01 23.15
C LEU A 16 30.02 21.59 23.66
N SER A 17 30.88 21.40 24.68
CA SER A 17 31.08 20.08 25.28
C SER A 17 29.88 19.57 26.09
N GLY A 18 28.97 20.45 26.51
CA GLY A 18 27.78 20.09 27.30
C GLY A 18 26.55 19.75 26.46
N LEU A 19 26.54 20.09 25.17
CA LEU A 19 25.42 19.88 24.24
C LEU A 19 25.54 18.55 23.48
N GLY A 20 25.99 17.49 24.16
CA GLY A 20 26.29 16.20 23.54
C GLY A 20 25.11 15.57 22.78
N GLY A 21 25.39 15.11 21.56
CA GLY A 21 24.88 13.88 20.97
C GLY A 21 23.44 13.83 20.43
N ASP A 22 22.48 14.56 20.99
CA ASP A 22 21.09 14.55 20.52
C ASP A 22 20.84 15.69 19.52
N GLU A 23 20.74 15.32 18.25
CA GLU A 23 20.56 16.20 17.09
C GLU A 23 19.25 17.00 17.17
N THR A 24 19.31 18.27 17.60
CA THR A 24 18.26 19.26 17.29
C THR A 24 18.77 20.65 16.95
N TRP A 25 20.04 20.96 17.23
CA TRP A 25 20.58 22.32 17.03
C TRP A 25 21.77 22.31 16.08
N ARG A 26 21.59 22.90 14.89
CA ARG A 26 22.68 23.16 13.94
C ARG A 26 23.16 24.60 14.10
N MET A 27 24.40 24.81 14.51
CA MET A 27 24.96 26.17 14.58
C MET A 27 25.16 26.73 13.17
N VAL A 28 24.64 27.93 12.94
CA VAL A 28 24.82 28.68 11.69
C VAL A 28 25.77 29.85 11.96
N ARG A 29 26.88 29.90 11.21
CA ARG A 29 27.77 31.07 11.22
C ARG A 29 27.22 32.11 10.27
N VAL A 30 26.82 33.25 10.81
CA VAL A 30 26.40 34.41 10.01
C VAL A 30 27.66 35.24 9.73
N PRO A 31 28.07 35.40 8.46
CA PRO A 31 29.22 36.24 8.13
C PRO A 31 28.85 37.70 8.35
N THR A 32 29.50 38.36 9.30
CA THR A 32 29.26 39.78 9.59
C THR A 32 30.55 40.59 9.44
N THR A 33 30.49 41.71 8.74
CA THR A 33 31.62 42.66 8.72
C THR A 33 31.70 43.42 10.06
N PRO A 34 32.90 43.87 10.48
CA PRO A 34 33.04 44.66 11.71
C PRO A 34 32.17 45.93 11.72
N ALA A 35 32.00 46.58 10.57
CA ALA A 35 31.18 47.78 10.42
C ALA A 35 29.68 47.48 10.60
N MET A 36 29.19 46.37 10.04
CA MET A 36 27.81 45.93 10.23
C MET A 36 27.54 45.59 11.68
N TRP A 37 28.47 44.88 12.34
CA TRP A 37 28.36 44.53 13.75
C TRP A 37 28.34 45.75 14.67
N ALA A 38 29.22 46.73 14.41
CA ALA A 38 29.26 47.98 15.17
C ALA A 38 27.98 48.80 14.98
N THR A 39 27.46 48.85 13.76
CA THR A 39 26.21 49.55 13.45
C THR A 39 25.02 48.90 14.15
N TRP A 40 24.92 47.58 14.09
CA TRP A 40 23.87 46.82 14.77
C TRP A 40 23.91 47.02 16.29
N ARG A 41 25.11 47.01 16.88
CA ARG A 41 25.28 47.27 18.31
C ARG A 41 24.73 48.64 18.70
N ARG A 42 25.05 49.70 17.94
CA ARG A 42 24.54 51.06 18.20
C ARG A 42 23.02 51.12 18.15
N TYR A 43 22.40 50.46 17.18
CA TYR A 43 20.93 50.39 17.10
C TYR A 43 20.32 49.65 18.29
N CYS A 44 20.91 48.52 18.70
CA CYS A 44 20.45 47.77 19.87
C CYS A 44 20.57 48.60 21.16
N GLU A 45 21.69 49.30 21.34
CA GLU A 45 21.92 50.20 22.48
C GLU A 45 20.92 51.36 22.50
N ALA A 46 20.69 52.01 21.36
CA ALA A 46 19.71 53.09 21.23
C ALA A 46 18.28 52.61 21.52
N ALA A 47 17.95 51.38 21.14
CA ALA A 47 16.66 50.76 21.41
C ALA A 47 16.55 50.12 22.81
N GLY A 48 17.63 50.15 23.61
CA GLY A 48 17.64 49.58 24.97
C GLY A 48 17.50 48.04 25.02
N VAL A 49 17.82 47.35 23.92
CA VAL A 49 17.71 45.88 23.82
C VAL A 49 19.09 45.24 23.67
N SER A 50 19.27 44.06 24.24
CA SER A 50 20.50 43.30 24.00
C SER A 50 20.54 42.77 22.57
N MET A 51 21.74 42.65 21.99
CA MET A 51 21.91 42.14 20.63
C MET A 51 21.30 40.74 20.44
N GLY A 52 21.45 39.86 21.44
CA GLY A 52 20.85 38.52 21.40
C GLY A 52 19.32 38.57 21.41
N ARG A 53 18.71 39.48 22.19
CA ARG A 53 17.26 39.68 22.20
C ARG A 53 16.75 40.24 20.88
N ALA A 54 17.45 41.20 20.28
CA ALA A 54 17.10 41.75 18.97
C ALA A 54 17.16 40.68 17.86
N ILE A 55 18.20 39.83 17.87
CA ILE A 55 18.32 38.71 16.92
C ILE A 55 17.20 37.69 17.13
N ALA A 56 16.91 37.31 18.37
CA ALA A 56 15.82 36.38 18.67
C ALA A 56 14.45 36.94 18.24
N MET A 57 14.21 38.25 18.45
CA MET A 57 12.99 38.93 17.99
C MET A 57 12.89 38.95 16.46
N LEU A 58 13.99 39.22 15.76
CA LEU A 58 14.03 39.18 14.29
C LEU A 58 13.74 37.77 13.78
N ILE A 59 14.42 36.75 14.32
CA ILE A 59 14.18 35.35 13.96
C ILE A 59 12.71 34.99 14.22
N ASN A 60 12.16 35.35 15.38
CA ASN A 60 10.78 35.04 15.73
C ASN A 60 9.78 35.79 14.84
N HIS A 61 10.08 37.02 14.41
CA HIS A 61 9.26 37.78 13.48
C HIS A 61 9.24 37.13 12.09
N GLU A 62 10.40 36.75 11.57
CA GLU A 62 10.53 36.05 10.28
C GLU A 62 9.87 34.67 10.33
N LEU A 63 10.07 33.90 11.42
CA LEU A 63 9.44 32.61 11.61
C LEU A 63 7.92 32.71 11.80
N ALA A 64 7.43 33.73 12.51
CA ALA A 64 6.00 34.01 12.61
C ALA A 64 5.39 34.33 11.23
N GLY A 65 6.14 35.02 10.36
CA GLY A 65 5.74 35.22 8.96
C GLY A 65 5.65 33.91 8.15
N VAL A 66 6.43 32.89 8.49
CA VAL A 66 6.41 31.57 7.86
C VAL A 66 5.31 30.66 8.41
N VAL A 67 4.91 30.85 9.67
CA VAL A 67 3.94 29.97 10.37
C VAL A 67 2.51 30.55 10.37
N ASP A 68 2.33 31.86 10.28
CA ASP A 68 1.05 32.53 10.59
C ASP A 68 0.48 33.44 9.47
N ASN A 69 1.04 33.45 8.25
CA ASN A 69 0.52 34.27 7.15
C ASN A 69 0.22 33.45 5.89
N THR A 70 -0.92 32.74 5.89
CA THR A 70 -1.52 32.18 4.67
C THR A 70 -2.33 33.20 3.87
N ASP A 71 -2.67 34.38 4.42
CA ASP A 71 -3.75 35.22 3.85
C ASP A 71 -3.45 36.73 3.77
N ARG A 72 -2.18 37.16 3.71
CA ARG A 72 -1.84 38.60 3.62
C ARG A 72 -1.15 38.97 2.30
N GLU A 73 -1.62 40.04 1.65
CA GLU A 73 -1.14 40.52 0.33
C GLU A 73 0.37 40.87 0.27
N ASP A 74 1.01 41.11 1.43
CA ASP A 74 2.44 41.43 1.57
C ASP A 74 3.27 40.28 2.17
N ALA A 75 2.94 39.02 1.85
CA ALA A 75 3.74 37.89 2.32
C ALA A 75 5.20 38.00 1.81
N PRO A 76 6.22 37.83 2.68
CA PRO A 76 7.61 37.89 2.26
C PRO A 76 7.90 36.80 1.22
N VAL A 77 8.77 37.10 0.24
CA VAL A 77 9.10 36.22 -0.92
C VAL A 77 9.43 34.77 -0.54
N PHE A 78 9.99 34.55 0.65
CA PHE A 78 10.28 33.21 1.17
C PHE A 78 9.04 32.40 1.56
N ALA A 79 7.96 33.05 2.01
CA ALA A 79 6.68 32.42 2.28
C ALA A 79 6.01 31.97 0.97
N THR A 80 5.96 32.82 -0.06
CA THR A 80 5.41 32.46 -1.37
C THR A 80 6.13 31.26 -1.99
N ARG A 81 7.46 31.28 -1.98
CA ARG A 81 8.27 30.16 -2.50
C ARG A 81 8.08 28.87 -1.69
N ALA A 82 7.94 28.97 -0.37
CA ALA A 82 7.65 27.82 0.48
C ALA A 82 6.26 27.23 0.17
N HIS A 83 5.24 28.06 -0.02
CA HIS A 83 3.91 27.62 -0.44
C HIS A 83 3.92 26.95 -1.81
N GLU A 84 4.66 27.50 -2.78
CA GLU A 84 4.80 26.87 -4.11
C GLU A 84 5.47 25.49 -4.04
N GLU A 85 6.52 25.34 -3.23
CA GLU A 85 7.18 24.04 -3.05
C GLU A 85 6.29 23.03 -2.31
N LEU A 86 5.55 23.47 -1.29
CA LEU A 86 4.55 22.62 -0.61
C LEU A 86 3.45 22.17 -1.57
N ALA A 87 2.90 23.08 -2.38
CA ALA A 87 1.88 22.74 -3.37
C ALA A 87 2.40 21.74 -4.42
N LYS A 88 3.67 21.86 -4.84
CA LYS A 88 4.31 20.87 -5.73
C LYS A 88 4.40 19.50 -5.07
N TRP A 89 4.81 19.45 -3.80
CA TRP A 89 4.94 18.21 -3.03
C TRP A 89 3.59 17.56 -2.77
N GLU A 90 2.58 18.33 -2.37
CA GLU A 90 1.20 17.84 -2.22
C GLU A 90 0.67 17.26 -3.52
N ALA A 91 0.87 17.95 -4.64
CA ALA A 91 0.47 17.45 -5.95
C ALA A 91 1.24 16.17 -6.35
N GLU A 92 2.50 16.03 -5.94
CA GLU A 92 3.28 14.81 -6.16
C GLU A 92 2.77 13.65 -5.31
N ILE A 93 2.49 13.89 -4.03
CA ILE A 93 1.90 12.90 -3.11
C ILE A 93 0.55 12.43 -3.67
N ALA A 94 -0.33 13.37 -4.06
CA ALA A 94 -1.63 13.03 -4.65
C ALA A 94 -1.50 12.17 -5.92
N ARG A 95 -0.53 12.46 -6.81
CA ARG A 95 -0.25 11.62 -7.99
C ARG A 95 0.20 10.21 -7.62
N ARG A 96 1.05 10.08 -6.60
CA ARG A 96 1.54 8.78 -6.10
C ARG A 96 0.40 7.98 -5.48
N GLU A 97 -0.44 8.61 -4.66
CA GLU A 97 -1.62 7.99 -4.04
C GLU A 97 -2.60 7.48 -5.10
N GLN A 98 -2.93 8.30 -6.11
CA GLN A 98 -3.77 7.86 -7.23
C GLN A 98 -3.19 6.66 -7.98
N THR A 99 -1.87 6.61 -8.13
CA THR A 99 -1.20 5.48 -8.79
C THR A 99 -1.30 4.20 -7.97
N LEU A 100 -1.16 4.31 -6.63
CA LEU A 100 -1.32 3.19 -5.71
C LEU A 100 -2.76 2.70 -5.68
N GLU A 101 -3.73 3.61 -5.58
CA GLU A 101 -5.17 3.29 -5.60
C GLU A 101 -5.55 2.56 -6.90
N ALA A 102 -5.12 3.08 -8.05
CA ALA A 102 -5.33 2.41 -9.34
C ALA A 102 -4.63 1.04 -9.44
N GLY A 103 -3.55 0.83 -8.68
CA GLY A 103 -2.88 -0.47 -8.55
C GLY A 103 -3.69 -1.44 -7.68
N GLU A 104 -4.17 -0.97 -6.53
CA GLU A 104 -5.04 -1.74 -5.64
C GLU A 104 -6.33 -2.17 -6.32
N ASP A 105 -6.98 -1.28 -7.07
CA ASP A 105 -8.19 -1.59 -7.81
C ASP A 105 -7.97 -2.66 -8.88
N ARG A 106 -6.82 -2.61 -9.56
CA ARG A 106 -6.40 -3.65 -10.51
C ARG A 106 -6.23 -5.00 -9.82
N LEU A 107 -5.62 -5.03 -8.63
CA LEU A 107 -5.46 -6.24 -7.83
C LEU A 107 -6.81 -6.78 -7.34
N ARG A 108 -7.68 -5.91 -6.80
CA ARG A 108 -9.04 -6.28 -6.37
C ARG A 108 -9.86 -6.85 -7.53
N ALA A 109 -9.77 -6.23 -8.71
CA ALA A 109 -10.44 -6.73 -9.91
C ALA A 109 -9.87 -8.08 -10.38
N TRP A 110 -8.56 -8.28 -10.27
CA TRP A 110 -7.92 -9.55 -10.60
C TRP A 110 -8.30 -10.67 -9.62
N ASP A 111 -8.32 -10.41 -8.31
CA ASP A 111 -8.79 -11.35 -7.28
C ASP A 111 -10.25 -11.77 -7.55
N ARG A 112 -11.14 -10.83 -7.85
CA ARG A 112 -12.54 -11.15 -8.25
C ARG A 112 -12.59 -12.07 -9.47
N ARG A 113 -11.75 -11.85 -10.48
CA ARG A 113 -11.67 -12.72 -11.66
C ARG A 113 -11.17 -14.11 -11.32
N LEU A 114 -10.15 -14.22 -10.48
CA LEU A 114 -9.61 -15.51 -10.04
C LEU A 114 -10.65 -16.31 -9.26
N ARG A 115 -11.33 -15.70 -8.28
CA ARG A 115 -12.39 -16.37 -7.50
C ARG A 115 -13.52 -16.87 -8.38
N ARG A 116 -13.89 -16.12 -9.42
CA ARG A 116 -14.88 -16.58 -10.41
C ARG A 116 -14.37 -17.81 -11.14
N ARG A 117 -13.13 -17.78 -11.63
CA ARG A 117 -12.52 -18.91 -12.35
C ARG A 117 -12.40 -20.15 -11.47
N GLU A 118 -12.03 -19.98 -10.21
CA GLU A 118 -11.96 -21.05 -9.21
C GLU A 118 -13.35 -21.71 -9.03
N ARG A 119 -14.40 -20.90 -8.79
CA ARG A 119 -15.78 -21.43 -8.72
C ARG A 119 -16.21 -22.16 -9.98
N ASP A 120 -15.83 -21.64 -11.15
CA ASP A 120 -16.14 -22.29 -12.44
C ASP A 120 -15.42 -23.64 -12.56
N LEU A 121 -14.16 -23.74 -12.12
CA LEU A 121 -13.41 -25.00 -12.10
C LEU A 121 -14.01 -25.99 -11.11
N ASP A 122 -14.32 -25.57 -9.88
CA ASP A 122 -14.96 -26.41 -8.87
C ASP A 122 -16.32 -26.94 -9.35
N ALA A 123 -17.10 -26.10 -10.06
CA ALA A 123 -18.38 -26.52 -10.62
C ALA A 123 -18.19 -27.60 -11.70
N ARG A 124 -17.18 -27.46 -12.57
CA ARG A 124 -16.85 -28.46 -13.59
C ARG A 124 -16.33 -29.75 -12.98
N GLU A 125 -15.52 -29.66 -11.93
CA GLU A 125 -15.03 -30.82 -11.19
C GLU A 125 -16.19 -31.59 -10.56
N ARG A 126 -17.09 -30.92 -9.82
CA ARG A 126 -18.30 -31.55 -9.26
C ARG A 126 -19.18 -32.20 -10.33
N GLN A 127 -19.34 -31.55 -11.48
CA GLN A 127 -20.07 -32.13 -12.61
C GLN A 127 -19.40 -33.39 -13.15
N ALA A 128 -18.07 -33.38 -13.28
CA ALA A 128 -17.29 -34.55 -13.72
C ALA A 128 -17.37 -35.69 -12.71
N GLU A 129 -17.27 -35.41 -11.41
CA GLU A 129 -17.44 -36.40 -10.33
C GLU A 129 -18.83 -37.04 -10.36
N LEU A 130 -19.89 -36.23 -10.48
CA LEU A 130 -21.27 -36.70 -10.63
C LEU A 130 -21.43 -37.59 -11.87
N ALA A 131 -20.89 -37.16 -13.02
CA ALA A 131 -20.94 -37.91 -14.26
C ALA A 131 -20.18 -39.26 -14.14
N ALA A 132 -19.00 -39.25 -13.52
CA ALA A 132 -18.20 -40.45 -13.26
C ALA A 132 -18.94 -41.41 -12.31
N ALA A 133 -19.55 -40.90 -11.24
CA ALA A 133 -20.33 -41.71 -10.31
C ALA A 133 -21.56 -42.35 -10.98
N LEU A 134 -22.27 -41.60 -11.84
CA LEU A 134 -23.39 -42.12 -12.62
C LEU A 134 -22.93 -43.20 -13.62
N SER A 135 -21.81 -42.97 -14.31
CA SER A 135 -21.22 -43.95 -15.24
C SER A 135 -20.83 -45.24 -14.51
N ALA A 136 -20.10 -45.13 -13.39
CA ALA A 136 -19.69 -46.26 -12.57
C ALA A 136 -20.88 -47.06 -12.04
N ARG A 137 -21.98 -46.39 -11.68
CA ARG A 137 -23.24 -47.07 -11.28
C ARG A 137 -23.91 -47.79 -12.45
N SER A 138 -23.77 -47.30 -13.67
CA SER A 138 -24.30 -47.94 -14.89
C SER A 138 -23.47 -49.15 -15.34
N GLU A 139 -22.16 -49.13 -15.10
CA GLU A 139 -21.21 -50.20 -15.40
C GLU A 139 -21.10 -51.26 -14.29
N GLN A 140 -21.78 -51.06 -13.16
CA GLN A 140 -21.99 -52.12 -12.17
C GLN A 140 -22.50 -53.35 -12.92
N PRO A 141 -21.77 -54.49 -12.88
CA PRO A 141 -22.16 -55.67 -13.61
C PRO A 141 -23.55 -56.07 -13.11
N ARG A 142 -24.58 -55.86 -13.94
CA ARG A 142 -25.85 -56.55 -13.80
C ARG A 142 -25.45 -58.01 -13.75
N GLY A 143 -25.48 -58.60 -12.54
CA GLY A 143 -24.83 -59.89 -12.26
C GLY A 143 -25.14 -60.86 -13.41
N LYS A 144 -24.12 -61.58 -13.89
CA LYS A 144 -24.24 -62.49 -15.04
C LYS A 144 -25.50 -63.34 -14.87
N VAL A 145 -26.59 -62.94 -15.53
CA VAL A 145 -27.88 -63.58 -15.34
C VAL A 145 -27.71 -65.01 -15.84
N GLY A 146 -27.92 -65.96 -14.95
CA GLY A 146 -27.73 -67.37 -15.29
C GLY A 146 -28.61 -67.71 -16.49
N ARG A 147 -28.11 -68.52 -17.43
CA ARG A 147 -28.84 -68.89 -18.65
C ARG A 147 -30.27 -69.44 -18.38
N ASN A 148 -30.50 -70.01 -17.18
CA ASN A 148 -31.79 -70.55 -16.73
C ASN A 148 -32.59 -69.65 -15.77
N GLU A 149 -32.06 -68.51 -15.33
CA GLU A 149 -32.72 -67.58 -14.40
C GLU A 149 -33.83 -66.77 -15.09
N PRO A 150 -34.80 -66.21 -14.32
CA PRO A 150 -35.80 -65.29 -14.87
C PRO A 150 -35.13 -64.10 -15.57
N CYS A 151 -35.63 -63.77 -16.76
CA CYS A 151 -35.06 -62.72 -17.58
C CYS A 151 -35.31 -61.34 -16.94
N PRO A 152 -34.29 -60.47 -16.83
CA PRO A 152 -34.38 -59.18 -16.13
C PRO A 152 -35.29 -58.14 -16.85
N CYS A 153 -35.89 -58.50 -17.99
CA CYS A 153 -36.84 -57.64 -18.72
C CYS A 153 -38.30 -57.73 -18.22
N GLY A 154 -38.57 -58.55 -17.20
CA GLY A 154 -39.93 -58.72 -16.64
C GLY A 154 -40.87 -59.65 -17.43
N SER A 155 -40.39 -60.34 -18.46
CA SER A 155 -41.23 -61.23 -19.29
C SER A 155 -41.67 -62.56 -18.63
N GLY A 156 -41.15 -62.88 -17.43
CA GLY A 156 -41.37 -64.16 -16.75
C GLY A 156 -40.69 -65.38 -17.40
N ARG A 157 -39.99 -65.22 -18.53
CA ARG A 157 -39.30 -66.31 -19.25
C ARG A 157 -37.86 -66.48 -18.75
N LYS A 158 -37.30 -67.69 -18.85
CA LYS A 158 -35.87 -67.95 -18.59
C LYS A 158 -34.99 -67.15 -19.57
N TYR A 159 -33.85 -66.62 -19.11
CA TYR A 159 -32.96 -65.75 -19.91
C TYR A 159 -32.63 -66.33 -21.30
N LYS A 160 -32.29 -67.63 -21.40
CA LYS A 160 -32.03 -68.33 -22.67
C LYS A 160 -33.17 -68.38 -23.68
N ARG A 161 -34.41 -68.13 -23.24
CA ARG A 161 -35.62 -68.15 -24.08
C ARG A 161 -36.14 -66.73 -24.36
N CYS A 162 -35.39 -65.71 -23.96
CA CYS A 162 -35.74 -64.31 -24.16
C CYS A 162 -34.51 -63.58 -24.71
N HIS A 163 -33.83 -62.74 -23.92
CA HIS A 163 -32.68 -61.96 -24.37
C HIS A 163 -31.39 -62.77 -24.56
N GLY A 164 -31.33 -64.02 -24.06
CA GLY A 164 -30.20 -64.93 -24.27
C GLY A 164 -30.28 -65.77 -25.55
N LEU A 165 -31.19 -65.45 -26.47
CA LEU A 165 -31.28 -66.08 -27.80
C LEU A 165 -30.26 -65.45 -28.74
N THR A 166 -29.08 -66.05 -28.87
CA THR A 166 -28.21 -65.78 -30.02
C THR A 166 -28.88 -66.41 -31.25
N GLY A 167 -29.00 -65.63 -32.34
CA GLY A 167 -29.95 -65.82 -33.45
C GLY A 167 -29.95 -67.12 -34.26
N GLN A 168 -29.33 -68.21 -33.79
CA GLN A 168 -29.33 -69.52 -34.44
C GLN A 168 -30.46 -70.46 -33.94
N GLN A 169 -31.13 -70.14 -32.83
CA GLN A 169 -32.20 -71.01 -32.28
C GLN A 169 -33.62 -70.59 -32.72
N ALA A 170 -33.79 -69.45 -33.38
CA ALA A 170 -35.11 -68.96 -33.78
C ALA A 170 -35.74 -69.75 -34.94
N TYR A 171 -34.97 -70.59 -35.66
CA TYR A 171 -35.44 -71.24 -36.91
C TYR A 171 -35.63 -72.76 -36.83
N ARG A 172 -35.40 -73.42 -35.69
CA ARG A 172 -35.51 -74.90 -35.55
C ARG A 172 -36.80 -75.37 -34.87
N ARG A 173 -37.95 -74.88 -35.34
CA ARG A 173 -39.25 -75.52 -35.07
C ARG A 173 -40.12 -75.46 -36.33
N ARG A 174 -39.90 -76.42 -37.21
CA ARG A 174 -40.96 -77.11 -37.95
C ARG A 174 -40.84 -78.59 -37.61
#